data_AF-A0A951BLL4-F1
#
_entry.id   AF-A0A951BLL4-F1
#
_cell.length_a   1.000
_cell.length_b   1.000
_cell.length_c   1.000
_cell.angle_alpha   90.00
_cell.angle_beta   90.00
_cell.angle_gamma   90.00
#
_symmetry.space_group_name_H-M   'P 1'
#
loop_
_entity.id
_entity.type
_entity.pdbx_description
1 polymer ?
#
loop_
_entity_poly.entity_id
_entity_poly.type
_entity_poly.pdbx_seq_one_letter_code
_entity_poly.pdbx_strand_id
1 'polypeptide(L)'
;MTGPDDPAGFLRAYTRLQRPLLVPEFSLHLANALTPIWQATEEFLRAENIAPPFWAFAWPGSQALARYVLDQPETVAGRRVLDFAAGSGLAAIACARAGAASVEAADIDPLAAAAIRANAAANGAAVTAFADDLVGTPGRWDLILCGDVCYDAPMTRRILPWLRSLAETATVWIADPGRAYLPLHGLAAFARFDVPTTLELEDRTEREVMLYRLLPATDRSAEASAALAGD
;
A
#
# COMPACT_ATOMS: atom_id res chain seq x y z
N MET A 1 18.56 -9.57 -22.75
CA MET A 1 18.79 -8.71 -21.57
C MET A 1 17.43 -8.36 -20.98
N THR A 2 16.94 -9.16 -20.03
CA THR A 2 15.64 -8.99 -19.35
C THR A 2 15.82 -9.28 -17.87
N GLY A 3 16.83 -8.65 -17.26
CA GLY A 3 17.18 -8.76 -15.84
C GLY A 3 17.05 -7.41 -15.13
N PRO A 4 17.42 -7.32 -13.84
CA PRO A 4 17.31 -6.11 -13.02
C PRO A 4 18.04 -4.87 -13.57
N ASP A 5 18.94 -5.04 -14.56
CA ASP A 5 19.63 -3.95 -15.25
C ASP A 5 18.75 -3.16 -16.26
N ASP A 6 17.56 -3.69 -16.61
CA ASP A 6 16.53 -2.96 -17.38
C ASP A 6 15.14 -3.13 -16.70
N PRO A 7 14.85 -2.36 -15.64
CA PRO A 7 13.58 -2.44 -14.92
C PRO A 7 12.36 -2.19 -15.82
N ALA A 8 12.48 -1.31 -16.81
CA ALA A 8 11.39 -1.00 -17.73
C ALA A 8 11.13 -2.15 -18.71
N GLY A 9 12.19 -2.79 -19.22
CA GLY A 9 12.10 -4.00 -20.02
C GLY A 9 11.54 -5.18 -19.25
N PHE A 10 11.97 -5.34 -17.99
CA PHE A 10 11.44 -6.36 -17.07
C PHE A 10 9.94 -6.20 -16.88
N LEU A 11 9.47 -4.99 -16.54
CA LEU A 11 8.05 -4.70 -16.39
C LEU A 11 7.27 -5.04 -17.67
N ARG A 12 7.72 -4.59 -18.85
CA ARG A 12 7.03 -4.89 -20.12
C ARG A 12 6.98 -6.39 -20.43
N ALA A 13 8.02 -7.13 -20.09
CA ALA A 13 8.08 -8.56 -20.32
C ALA A 13 7.09 -9.31 -19.41
N TYR A 14 7.05 -8.97 -18.12
CA TYR A 14 6.38 -9.74 -17.07
C TYR A 14 5.08 -9.13 -16.53
N THR A 15 4.60 -8.03 -17.12
CA THR A 15 3.30 -7.43 -16.74
C THR A 15 2.47 -7.06 -17.97
N ARG A 16 1.18 -6.84 -17.77
CA ARG A 16 0.27 -6.25 -18.75
C ARG A 16 -0.51 -5.12 -18.11
N LEU A 17 -0.90 -4.13 -18.91
CA LEU A 17 -1.83 -3.10 -18.43
C LEU A 17 -3.19 -3.76 -18.14
N GLN A 18 -3.63 -3.60 -16.90
CA GLN A 18 -4.86 -4.14 -16.35
C GLN A 18 -5.53 -3.09 -15.47
N ARG A 19 -6.82 -3.28 -15.21
CA ARG A 19 -7.62 -2.41 -14.36
C ARG A 19 -7.97 -3.15 -13.07
N PRO A 20 -7.59 -2.63 -11.88
CA PRO A 20 -8.03 -3.21 -10.62
C PRO A 20 -9.55 -3.19 -10.52
N LEU A 21 -10.13 -4.21 -9.87
CA LEU A 21 -11.57 -4.44 -9.89
C LEU A 21 -12.36 -3.36 -9.16
N LEU A 22 -11.83 -2.85 -8.04
CA LEU A 22 -12.52 -1.82 -7.24
C LEU A 22 -12.30 -0.40 -7.77
N VAL A 23 -11.24 -0.17 -8.55
CA VAL A 23 -10.85 1.14 -9.09
C VAL A 23 -10.53 1.05 -10.58
N PRO A 24 -11.53 0.71 -11.42
CA PRO A 24 -11.33 0.52 -12.86
C PRO A 24 -10.98 1.80 -13.62
N GLU A 25 -11.00 2.97 -12.95
CA GLU A 25 -10.52 4.25 -13.47
C GLU A 25 -9.01 4.25 -13.74
N PHE A 26 -8.26 3.38 -13.05
CA PHE A 26 -6.81 3.30 -13.19
C PHE A 26 -6.35 2.08 -13.99
N SER A 27 -5.28 2.26 -14.75
CA SER A 27 -4.60 1.20 -15.49
C SER A 27 -3.20 0.98 -14.93
N LEU A 28 -2.92 -0.24 -14.46
CA LEU A 28 -1.65 -0.61 -13.84
C LEU A 28 -0.98 -1.75 -14.62
N HIS A 29 0.34 -1.74 -14.68
CA HIS A 29 1.18 -2.85 -15.09
C HIS A 29 1.18 -3.92 -14.00
N LEU A 30 0.34 -4.94 -14.17
CA LEU A 30 0.20 -6.05 -13.22
C LEU A 30 0.63 -7.37 -13.85
N ALA A 31 1.12 -8.30 -13.03
CA ALA A 31 1.37 -9.67 -13.45
C ALA A 31 0.05 -10.42 -13.67
N ASN A 32 0.07 -11.45 -14.52
CA ASN A 32 -1.10 -12.28 -14.80
C ASN A 32 -0.80 -13.76 -14.52
N ALA A 33 -1.85 -14.59 -14.45
CA ALA A 33 -1.73 -16.03 -14.19
C ALA A 33 -0.86 -16.80 -15.22
N LEU A 34 -0.50 -16.18 -16.35
CA LEU A 34 0.35 -16.75 -17.40
C LEU A 34 1.82 -16.34 -17.28
N THR A 35 2.18 -15.48 -16.33
CA THR A 35 3.57 -15.06 -16.13
C THR A 35 4.33 -16.06 -15.25
N PRO A 36 5.54 -16.52 -15.62
CA PRO A 36 6.30 -17.52 -14.86
C PRO A 36 6.54 -17.16 -13.39
N ILE A 37 6.57 -15.86 -13.08
CA ILE A 37 6.74 -15.35 -11.71
C ILE A 37 5.54 -15.65 -10.79
N TRP A 38 4.38 -15.96 -11.38
CA TRP A 38 3.16 -16.38 -10.68
C TRP A 38 3.21 -17.86 -10.24
N GLN A 39 3.89 -18.71 -11.01
CA GLN A 39 4.00 -20.15 -10.75
C GLN A 39 5.30 -20.54 -10.03
N ALA A 40 6.25 -19.61 -9.95
CA ALA A 40 7.42 -19.76 -9.11
C ALA A 40 6.96 -19.86 -7.66
N THR A 41 7.09 -21.04 -7.06
CA THR A 41 6.82 -21.23 -5.64
C THR A 41 7.65 -20.23 -4.83
N GLU A 42 7.16 -19.80 -3.66
CA GLU A 42 7.96 -18.97 -2.74
C GLU A 42 9.34 -19.59 -2.48
N GLU A 43 9.42 -20.92 -2.51
CA GLU A 43 10.65 -21.70 -2.39
C GLU A 43 11.60 -21.53 -3.58
N PHE A 44 11.10 -21.49 -4.82
CA PHE A 44 11.90 -21.17 -6.01
C PHE A 44 12.37 -19.71 -6.00
N LEU A 45 11.49 -18.77 -5.68
CA LEU A 45 11.83 -17.36 -5.57
C LEU A 45 12.91 -17.14 -4.50
N ARG A 46 12.78 -17.81 -3.35
CA ARG A 46 13.80 -17.78 -2.29
C ARG A 46 15.11 -18.45 -2.73
N ALA A 47 15.06 -19.57 -3.47
CA ALA A 47 16.25 -20.26 -3.97
C ALA A 47 17.03 -19.43 -5.00
N GLU A 48 16.33 -18.65 -5.83
CA GLU A 48 16.92 -17.72 -6.80
C GLU A 48 17.21 -16.33 -6.21
N ASN A 49 16.97 -16.14 -4.91
CA ASN A 49 17.12 -14.87 -4.19
C ASN A 49 16.31 -13.72 -4.84
N ILE A 50 15.16 -14.05 -5.41
CA ILE A 50 14.18 -13.11 -5.97
C ILE A 50 13.14 -12.86 -4.87
N ALA A 51 13.01 -11.61 -4.42
CA ALA A 51 11.92 -11.26 -3.52
C ALA A 51 10.57 -11.50 -4.23
N PRO A 52 9.54 -11.99 -3.53
CA PRO A 52 8.21 -12.11 -4.12
C PRO A 52 7.79 -10.77 -4.73
N PRO A 53 7.31 -10.74 -6.00
CA PRO A 53 7.06 -9.50 -6.73
C PRO A 53 5.74 -8.86 -6.29
N PHE A 54 5.60 -8.53 -5.00
CA PHE A 54 4.37 -7.98 -4.43
C PHE A 54 3.90 -6.71 -5.18
N TRP A 55 4.84 -5.94 -5.73
CA TRP A 55 4.57 -4.76 -6.57
C TRP A 55 3.82 -5.06 -7.87
N ALA A 56 3.80 -6.31 -8.32
CA ALA A 56 3.13 -6.71 -9.56
C ALA A 56 1.63 -6.91 -9.39
N PHE A 57 1.07 -6.67 -8.20
CA PHE A 57 -0.33 -6.90 -7.87
C PHE A 57 -1.03 -5.66 -7.30
N ALA A 58 -2.35 -5.62 -7.49
CA ALA A 58 -3.21 -4.61 -6.88
C ALA A 58 -3.82 -5.18 -5.59
N TRP A 59 -3.09 -5.06 -4.48
CA TRP A 59 -3.51 -5.60 -3.18
C TRP A 59 -4.81 -4.97 -2.67
N PRO A 60 -5.65 -5.73 -1.94
CA PRO A 60 -6.96 -5.25 -1.50
C PRO A 60 -6.94 -3.94 -0.71
N GLY A 61 -5.97 -3.75 0.20
CA GLY A 61 -5.81 -2.54 1.01
C GLY A 61 -5.52 -1.31 0.16
N SER A 62 -4.62 -1.42 -0.82
CA SER A 62 -4.33 -0.33 -1.76
C SER A 62 -5.53 0.00 -2.65
N GLN A 63 -6.31 -0.99 -3.07
CA GLN A 63 -7.56 -0.77 -3.80
C GLN A 63 -8.59 -0.01 -2.95
N ALA A 64 -8.77 -0.39 -1.68
CA ALA A 64 -9.68 0.30 -0.76
C ALA A 64 -9.26 1.75 -0.48
N LEU A 65 -7.96 1.99 -0.28
CA LEU A 65 -7.42 3.35 -0.13
C LEU A 65 -7.68 4.21 -1.36
N ALA A 66 -7.38 3.67 -2.55
CA ALA A 66 -7.60 4.37 -3.80
C ALA A 66 -9.09 4.70 -4.02
N ARG A 67 -9.98 3.74 -3.73
CA ARG A 67 -11.43 3.94 -3.82
C ARG A 67 -11.91 5.03 -2.86
N TYR A 68 -11.50 4.96 -1.60
CA TYR A 68 -11.85 5.97 -0.59
C TYR A 68 -11.39 7.37 -1.00
N VAL A 69 -10.16 7.51 -1.51
CA VAL A 69 -9.61 8.79 -1.97
C VAL A 69 -10.36 9.33 -3.18
N LEU A 70 -10.74 8.47 -4.12
CA LEU A 70 -11.52 8.89 -5.29
C LEU A 70 -12.94 9.32 -4.91
N ASP A 71 -13.54 8.69 -3.90
CA ASP A 71 -14.87 9.04 -3.40
C ASP A 71 -14.85 10.30 -2.53
N GLN A 72 -13.73 10.57 -1.84
CA GLN A 72 -13.56 11.69 -0.89
C GLN A 72 -12.27 12.48 -1.20
N PRO A 73 -12.16 13.14 -2.36
CA PRO A 73 -10.91 13.78 -2.80
C PRO A 73 -10.44 14.91 -1.87
N GLU A 74 -11.34 15.57 -1.15
CA GLU A 74 -11.02 16.62 -0.16
C GLU A 74 -10.19 16.10 1.02
N THR A 75 -10.17 14.79 1.25
CA THR A 75 -9.35 14.18 2.28
C THR A 75 -7.85 14.21 1.95
N VAL A 76 -7.49 14.38 0.67
CA VAL A 76 -6.08 14.44 0.21
C VAL A 76 -5.74 15.73 -0.53
N ALA A 77 -6.73 16.46 -1.03
CA ALA A 77 -6.53 17.69 -1.78
C ALA A 77 -5.62 18.69 -1.03
N GLY A 78 -4.58 19.16 -1.70
CA GLY A 78 -3.60 20.10 -1.13
C GLY A 78 -2.63 19.51 -0.10
N ARG A 79 -2.68 18.21 0.21
CA ARG A 79 -1.79 17.57 1.19
C ARG A 79 -0.51 17.04 0.56
N ARG A 80 0.55 16.98 1.35
CA ARG A 80 1.77 16.21 1.05
C ARG A 80 1.55 14.77 1.50
N VAL A 81 1.57 13.83 0.57
CA VAL A 81 1.20 12.43 0.83
C VAL A 81 2.42 11.51 0.66
N LEU A 82 2.57 10.56 1.58
CA LEU A 82 3.42 9.38 1.41
C LEU A 82 2.55 8.15 1.19
N ASP A 83 2.81 7.38 0.14
CA ASP A 83 2.39 5.99 0.00
C ASP A 83 3.57 5.10 0.46
N PHE A 84 3.44 4.49 1.63
CA PHE A 84 4.51 3.70 2.26
C PHE A 84 4.35 2.22 1.94
N ALA A 85 5.44 1.57 1.53
CA ALA A 85 5.44 0.23 0.95
C ALA A 85 4.45 0.15 -0.23
N ALA A 86 4.62 1.08 -1.17
CA ALA A 86 3.61 1.41 -2.17
C ALA A 86 3.37 0.31 -3.22
N GLY A 87 4.28 -0.66 -3.38
CA GLY A 87 4.15 -1.74 -4.36
C GLY A 87 3.92 -1.22 -5.78
N SER A 88 2.69 -1.38 -6.30
CA SER A 88 2.31 -0.89 -7.64
C SER A 88 2.08 0.64 -7.72
N GLY A 89 2.00 1.33 -6.58
CA GLY A 89 1.74 2.77 -6.49
C GLY A 89 0.28 3.16 -6.69
N LEU A 90 -0.65 2.23 -6.54
CA LEU A 90 -2.07 2.48 -6.81
C LEU A 90 -2.65 3.59 -5.92
N ALA A 91 -2.39 3.56 -4.61
CA ALA A 91 -2.90 4.57 -3.69
C ALA A 91 -2.25 5.94 -3.95
N ALA A 92 -0.94 5.98 -4.22
CA ALA A 92 -0.24 7.19 -4.66
C ALA A 92 -0.87 7.82 -5.91
N ILE A 93 -1.18 7.01 -6.92
CA ILE A 93 -1.83 7.48 -8.16
C ILE A 93 -3.20 8.09 -7.84
N ALA A 94 -4.00 7.45 -6.99
CA ALA A 94 -5.28 7.99 -6.55
C ALA A 94 -5.13 9.35 -5.88
N CYS A 95 -4.18 9.51 -4.95
CA CYS A 95 -3.92 10.78 -4.28
C CYS A 95 -3.49 11.88 -5.24
N ALA A 96 -2.59 11.59 -6.17
CA ALA A 96 -2.12 12.56 -7.15
C ALA A 96 -3.28 13.01 -8.05
N ARG A 97 -4.15 12.08 -8.46
CA ARG A 97 -5.32 12.36 -9.30
C ARG A 97 -6.43 13.08 -8.55
N ALA A 98 -6.51 12.93 -7.23
CA ALA A 98 -7.46 13.62 -6.34
C ALA A 98 -6.95 15.01 -5.86
N GLY A 99 -5.80 15.47 -6.35
CA GLY A 99 -5.33 16.84 -6.12
C GLY A 99 -4.44 17.02 -4.89
N ALA A 100 -3.77 15.97 -4.42
CA ALA A 100 -2.67 16.12 -3.45
C ALA A 100 -1.62 17.12 -3.97
N ALA A 101 -1.05 17.93 -3.06
CA ALA A 101 -0.04 18.94 -3.41
C ALA A 101 1.27 18.30 -3.88
N SER A 102 1.65 17.18 -3.25
CA SER A 102 2.76 16.35 -3.67
C SER A 102 2.54 14.92 -3.22
N VAL A 103 2.91 13.95 -4.04
CA VAL A 103 2.84 12.53 -3.69
C VAL A 103 4.22 11.91 -3.83
N GLU A 104 4.67 11.30 -2.73
CA GLU A 104 5.83 10.44 -2.68
C GLU A 104 5.37 9.00 -2.49
N ALA A 105 5.96 8.06 -3.21
CA ALA A 105 5.68 6.64 -3.09
C ALA A 105 7.00 5.90 -2.89
N ALA A 106 7.12 5.19 -1.77
CA ALA A 106 8.36 4.54 -1.38
C ALA A 106 8.17 3.04 -1.19
N ASP A 107 9.10 2.29 -1.74
CA ASP A 107 9.21 0.85 -1.57
C ASP A 107 10.70 0.49 -1.46
N ILE A 108 11.03 -0.63 -0.81
CA ILE A 108 12.43 -1.08 -0.69
C ILE A 108 12.90 -1.79 -1.97
N ASP A 109 11.97 -2.27 -2.81
CA ASP A 109 12.27 -2.94 -4.07
C ASP A 109 12.49 -1.92 -5.22
N PRO A 110 13.66 -1.88 -5.87
CA PRO A 110 13.90 -1.06 -7.05
C PRO A 110 12.92 -1.31 -8.21
N LEU A 111 12.42 -2.53 -8.36
CA LEU A 111 11.41 -2.87 -9.37
C LEU A 111 10.04 -2.27 -9.02
N ALA A 112 9.69 -2.16 -7.74
CA ALA A 112 8.49 -1.45 -7.30
C ALA A 112 8.58 0.04 -7.65
N ALA A 113 9.71 0.70 -7.40
CA ALA A 113 9.92 2.09 -7.82
C ALA A 113 9.79 2.27 -9.35
N ALA A 114 10.24 1.30 -10.15
CA ALA A 114 10.02 1.30 -11.59
C ALA A 114 8.54 1.09 -11.95
N ALA A 115 7.84 0.19 -11.26
CA ALA A 115 6.41 -0.08 -11.45
C ALA A 115 5.57 1.17 -11.15
N ILE A 116 5.83 1.83 -10.02
CA ILE A 116 5.19 3.10 -9.64
C ILE A 116 5.36 4.13 -10.74
N ARG A 117 6.57 4.33 -11.29
CA ARG A 117 6.80 5.28 -12.37
C ARG A 117 6.01 4.93 -13.64
N ALA A 118 6.03 3.65 -14.04
CA ALA A 118 5.31 3.18 -15.22
C ALA A 118 3.78 3.37 -15.04
N ASN A 119 3.25 3.02 -13.87
CA ASN A 119 1.85 3.14 -13.54
C ASN A 119 1.41 4.59 -13.42
N ALA A 120 2.21 5.45 -12.78
CA ALA A 120 1.95 6.88 -12.70
C ALA A 120 1.89 7.50 -14.10
N ALA A 121 2.82 7.15 -14.98
CA ALA A 121 2.81 7.59 -16.37
C ALA A 121 1.56 7.11 -17.13
N ALA A 122 1.17 5.84 -16.98
CA ALA A 122 -0.04 5.28 -17.61
C ALA A 122 -1.33 5.98 -17.18
N ASN A 123 -1.34 6.58 -15.98
CA ASN A 123 -2.48 7.30 -15.43
C ASN A 123 -2.33 8.83 -15.46
N GLY A 124 -1.28 9.37 -16.08
CA GLY A 124 -1.01 10.82 -16.08
C GLY A 124 -0.94 11.43 -14.67
N ALA A 125 -0.40 10.69 -13.71
CA ALA A 125 -0.30 11.08 -12.32
C ALA A 125 1.14 11.54 -11.99
N ALA A 126 1.27 12.64 -11.24
CA ALA A 126 2.56 13.12 -10.76
C ALA A 126 2.90 12.45 -9.41
N VAL A 127 3.77 11.44 -9.45
CA VAL A 127 4.23 10.70 -8.26
C VAL A 127 5.76 10.63 -8.26
N THR A 128 6.38 11.00 -7.15
CA THR A 128 7.82 10.83 -6.95
C THR A 128 8.08 9.47 -6.33
N ALA A 129 8.74 8.57 -7.08
CA ALA A 129 8.96 7.18 -6.66
C ALA A 129 10.39 6.97 -6.12
N PHE A 130 10.50 6.35 -4.95
CA PHE A 130 11.76 6.02 -4.30
C PHE A 130 11.91 4.52 -4.10
N ALA A 131 13.13 4.02 -4.34
CA ALA A 131 13.57 2.70 -3.91
C ALA A 131 14.41 2.88 -2.64
N ASP A 132 13.75 3.02 -1.49
CA ASP A 132 14.40 3.42 -0.25
C ASP A 132 13.65 2.92 1.00
N ASP A 133 14.41 2.71 2.09
CA ASP A 133 13.89 2.34 3.38
C ASP A 133 13.70 3.58 4.25
N LEU A 134 12.47 4.10 4.28
CA LEU A 134 12.14 5.32 5.01
C LEU A 134 11.97 5.12 6.52
N VAL A 135 12.03 3.88 7.03
CA VAL A 135 11.73 3.61 8.44
C VAL A 135 12.73 4.32 9.36
N GLY A 136 12.21 5.16 10.26
CA GLY A 136 13.02 5.96 11.19
C GLY A 136 13.39 7.35 10.66
N THR A 137 13.06 7.69 9.42
CA THR A 137 13.24 9.05 8.89
C THR A 137 12.22 10.02 9.48
N PRO A 138 12.57 11.31 9.64
CA PRO A 138 11.63 12.32 10.13
C PRO A 138 10.50 12.58 9.13
N GLY A 139 9.30 12.79 9.66
CA GLY A 139 8.10 13.06 8.85
C GLY A 139 8.13 14.42 8.17
N ARG A 140 7.74 14.45 6.89
CA ARG A 140 7.52 15.68 6.11
C ARG A 140 6.15 15.69 5.39
N TRP A 141 5.30 14.73 5.69
CA TRP A 141 4.02 14.50 5.02
C TRP A 141 2.87 14.86 5.95
N ASP A 142 1.75 15.25 5.37
CA ASP A 142 0.52 15.54 6.11
C ASP A 142 -0.36 14.27 6.22
N LEU A 143 -0.20 13.34 5.27
CA LEU A 143 -0.89 12.06 5.21
C LEU A 143 0.07 10.94 4.79
N ILE A 144 0.02 9.81 5.50
CA ILE A 144 0.75 8.59 5.17
C ILE A 144 -0.27 7.47 4.95
N LEU A 145 -0.17 6.78 3.82
CA LEU A 145 -0.99 5.64 3.45
C LEU A 145 -0.18 4.35 3.60
N CYS A 146 -0.79 3.31 4.18
CA CYS A 146 -0.19 1.99 4.36
C CYS A 146 -1.21 0.93 3.95
N GLY A 147 -1.04 0.29 2.79
CA GLY A 147 -1.90 -0.81 2.34
C GLY A 147 -1.25 -2.16 2.61
N ASP A 148 -1.95 -3.07 3.28
CA ASP A 148 -1.55 -4.47 3.49
C ASP A 148 -0.22 -4.69 4.23
N VAL A 149 0.37 -3.67 4.86
CA VAL A 149 1.73 -3.73 5.43
C VAL A 149 1.90 -4.64 6.65
N CYS A 150 0.81 -5.12 7.25
CA CYS A 150 0.79 -5.94 8.46
C CYS A 150 0.74 -7.46 8.18
N TYR A 151 1.31 -7.90 7.05
CA TYR A 151 1.31 -9.30 6.61
C TYR A 151 2.41 -10.17 7.26
N ASP A 152 3.49 -9.56 7.76
CA ASP A 152 4.64 -10.24 8.38
C ASP A 152 4.99 -9.65 9.77
N ALA A 153 5.33 -10.52 10.74
CA ALA A 153 5.57 -10.12 12.12
C ALA A 153 6.85 -9.27 12.32
N PRO A 154 8.05 -9.70 11.85
CA PRO A 154 9.24 -8.84 11.82
C PRO A 154 9.00 -7.47 11.19
N MET A 155 8.38 -7.42 10.02
CA MET A 155 8.07 -6.16 9.33
C MET A 155 7.16 -5.28 10.18
N THR A 156 6.05 -5.82 10.67
CA THR A 156 5.08 -5.07 11.47
C THR A 156 5.70 -4.49 12.75
N ARG A 157 6.51 -5.29 13.46
CA ARG A 157 7.23 -4.83 14.67
C ARG A 157 8.22 -3.70 14.36
N ARG A 158 8.80 -3.70 13.16
CA ARG A 158 9.75 -2.68 12.73
C ARG A 158 9.06 -1.36 12.35
N ILE A 159 7.96 -1.43 11.59
CA ILE A 159 7.32 -0.22 11.04
C ILE A 159 6.39 0.49 12.04
N LEU A 160 5.69 -0.25 12.92
CA LEU A 160 4.65 0.34 13.78
C LEU A 160 5.16 1.43 14.72
N PRO A 161 6.31 1.29 15.41
CA PRO A 161 6.83 2.35 16.27
C PRO A 161 7.09 3.66 15.51
N TRP A 162 7.60 3.55 14.28
CA TRP A 162 7.86 4.70 13.42
C TRP A 162 6.56 5.31 12.89
N LEU A 163 5.61 4.51 12.42
CA LEU A 163 4.30 5.03 11.99
C LEU A 163 3.57 5.73 13.14
N ARG A 164 3.67 5.21 14.37
CA ARG A 164 3.10 5.87 15.56
C ARG A 164 3.78 7.19 15.88
N SER A 165 5.09 7.31 15.72
CA SER A 165 5.76 8.61 15.94
C SER A 165 5.37 9.63 14.88
N LEU A 166 5.12 9.20 13.64
CA LEU A 166 4.58 10.07 12.59
C LEU A 166 3.14 10.52 12.90
N ALA A 167 2.33 9.65 13.50
CA ALA A 167 0.95 9.96 13.87
C ALA A 167 0.81 11.12 14.87
N GLU A 168 1.88 11.48 15.60
CA GLU A 168 1.92 12.66 16.47
C GLU A 168 1.82 13.99 15.70
N THR A 169 2.17 14.01 14.40
CA THR A 169 2.24 15.24 13.58
C THR A 169 1.52 15.14 12.23
N ALA A 170 1.12 13.94 11.82
CA ALA A 170 0.49 13.66 10.54
C ALA A 170 -0.68 12.68 10.71
N THR A 171 -1.51 12.56 9.67
CA THR A 171 -2.50 11.47 9.61
C THR A 171 -1.84 10.22 9.05
N VAL A 172 -2.03 9.07 9.69
CA VAL A 172 -1.56 7.77 9.20
C VAL A 172 -2.77 6.86 9.00
N TRP A 173 -2.98 6.41 7.76
CA TRP A 173 -4.02 5.46 7.41
C TRP A 173 -3.43 4.08 7.15
N ILE A 174 -4.06 3.08 7.73
CA ILE A 174 -3.77 1.66 7.51
C ILE A 174 -5.00 1.02 6.88
N ALA A 175 -4.81 0.39 5.73
CA ALA A 175 -5.82 -0.41 5.07
C ALA A 175 -5.43 -1.88 5.18
N ASP A 176 -6.27 -2.67 5.83
CA ASP A 176 -5.92 -4.04 6.15
C ASP A 176 -7.10 -5.00 5.96
N PRO A 177 -6.91 -6.14 5.27
CA PRO A 177 -7.94 -7.14 5.03
C PRO A 177 -8.03 -8.21 6.15
N GLY A 178 -7.66 -7.89 7.38
CA GLY A 178 -7.64 -8.82 8.53
C GLY A 178 -6.37 -9.68 8.59
N ARG A 179 -5.20 -9.10 8.32
CA ARG A 179 -3.90 -9.75 8.43
C ARG A 179 -3.57 -10.06 9.90
N ALA A 180 -2.83 -11.16 10.12
CA ALA A 180 -2.56 -11.70 11.44
C ALA A 180 -1.77 -10.78 12.39
N TYR A 181 -1.06 -9.78 11.84
CA TYR A 181 -0.18 -8.92 12.63
C TYR A 181 -0.66 -7.47 12.74
N LEU A 182 -1.87 -7.15 12.27
CA LEU A 182 -2.50 -5.86 12.52
C LEU A 182 -2.58 -5.59 14.03
N PRO A 183 -2.20 -4.39 14.53
CA PRO A 183 -2.23 -4.13 15.97
C PRO A 183 -3.65 -4.12 16.52
N LEU A 184 -3.83 -4.71 17.71
CA LEU A 184 -5.15 -4.82 18.36
C LEU A 184 -5.67 -3.50 18.96
N HIS A 185 -4.79 -2.51 19.16
CA HIS A 185 -5.09 -1.25 19.86
C HIS A 185 -4.45 -0.06 19.18
N GLY A 186 -4.98 1.14 19.45
CA GLY A 186 -4.51 2.39 18.85
C GLY A 186 -4.86 2.50 17.36
N LEU A 187 -5.99 1.92 16.96
CA LEU A 187 -6.57 2.02 15.62
C LEU A 187 -8.01 2.51 15.73
N ALA A 188 -8.34 3.60 15.05
CA ALA A 188 -9.70 4.09 14.90
C ALA A 188 -10.22 3.77 13.49
N ALA A 189 -11.13 2.80 13.37
CA ALA A 189 -11.76 2.45 12.10
C ALA A 189 -12.62 3.61 11.59
N PHE A 190 -12.56 3.91 10.29
CA PHE A 190 -13.36 4.99 9.69
C PHE A 190 -14.05 4.62 8.37
N ALA A 191 -13.66 3.53 7.72
CA ALA A 191 -14.32 3.03 6.50
C ALA A 191 -14.10 1.53 6.31
N ARG A 192 -14.96 0.91 5.49
CA ARG A 192 -14.98 -0.52 5.17
C ARG A 192 -15.30 -0.71 3.70
N PHE A 193 -14.60 -1.62 3.04
CA PHE A 193 -14.80 -1.96 1.63
C PHE A 193 -14.80 -3.48 1.44
N ASP A 194 -15.73 -3.97 0.64
CA ASP A 194 -15.68 -5.32 0.10
C ASP A 194 -14.92 -5.27 -1.23
N VAL A 195 -13.70 -5.83 -1.24
CA VAL A 195 -12.77 -5.71 -2.36
C VAL A 195 -12.72 -7.01 -3.16
N PRO A 196 -13.17 -7.00 -4.42
CA PRO A 196 -13.05 -8.17 -5.28
C PRO A 196 -11.57 -8.55 -5.49
N THR A 197 -11.29 -9.84 -5.38
CA THR A 197 -9.95 -10.42 -5.58
C THR A 197 -10.08 -11.77 -6.29
N THR A 198 -8.96 -12.48 -6.46
CA THR A 198 -8.95 -13.79 -7.12
C THR A 198 -8.45 -14.87 -6.17
N LEU A 199 -8.86 -16.12 -6.44
CA LEU A 199 -8.41 -17.27 -5.66
C LEU A 199 -6.88 -17.35 -5.64
N GLU A 200 -6.24 -16.99 -6.74
CA GLU A 200 -4.80 -17.08 -6.83
C GLU A 200 -4.10 -15.99 -6.00
N LEU A 201 -4.72 -14.81 -5.78
CA LEU A 201 -4.13 -13.72 -5.00
C LEU A 201 -4.40 -13.81 -3.49
N GLU A 202 -5.59 -14.23 -3.07
CA GLU A 202 -6.01 -14.21 -1.64
C GLU A 202 -6.76 -15.47 -1.16
N ASP A 203 -6.73 -16.55 -1.94
CA ASP A 203 -7.47 -17.81 -1.70
C ASP A 203 -8.98 -17.64 -1.57
N ARG A 204 -9.52 -16.53 -2.08
CA ARG A 204 -10.94 -16.19 -2.09
C ARG A 204 -11.25 -15.17 -3.18
N THR A 205 -12.52 -14.91 -3.45
CA THR A 205 -12.94 -13.97 -4.50
C THR A 205 -13.23 -12.56 -3.98
N GLU A 206 -13.23 -12.36 -2.66
CA GLU A 206 -13.51 -11.07 -2.03
C GLU A 206 -12.80 -10.97 -0.67
N ARG A 207 -12.29 -9.77 -0.35
CA ARG A 207 -11.78 -9.43 0.98
C ARG A 207 -12.51 -8.22 1.52
N GLU A 208 -13.05 -8.35 2.73
CA GLU A 208 -13.37 -7.17 3.53
C GLU A 208 -12.06 -6.50 3.92
N VAL A 209 -11.95 -5.20 3.62
CA VAL A 209 -10.84 -4.33 3.99
C VAL A 209 -11.36 -3.24 4.90
N MET A 210 -10.71 -3.10 6.04
CA MET A 210 -10.97 -2.01 6.97
C MET A 210 -9.91 -0.92 6.82
N LEU A 211 -10.37 0.34 6.85
CA LEU A 211 -9.52 1.51 6.89
C LEU A 211 -9.50 2.08 8.30
N TYR A 212 -8.29 2.23 8.83
CA TYR A 212 -8.02 2.70 10.17
C TYR A 212 -7.16 3.95 10.14
N ARG A 213 -7.42 4.87 11.07
CA ARG A 213 -6.44 5.86 11.49
C ARG A 213 -5.59 5.26 12.61
N LEU A 214 -4.27 5.27 12.45
CA LEU A 214 -3.36 4.93 13.53
C LEU A 214 -3.31 6.09 14.54
N LEU A 215 -3.57 5.78 15.81
CA LEU A 215 -3.57 6.76 16.89
C LEU A 215 -2.15 6.97 17.44
N PRO A 216 -1.80 8.19 17.87
CA PRO A 216 -0.53 8.47 18.53
C PRO A 216 -0.40 7.70 19.85
N ALA A 217 0.82 7.56 20.37
CA ALA A 217 1.06 6.75 21.56
C ALA A 217 0.43 7.35 22.83
N THR A 218 0.18 8.66 22.82
CA THR A 218 -0.40 9.46 23.91
C THR A 218 -1.91 9.24 24.09
N ASP A 219 -2.61 8.75 23.07
CA ASP A 219 -4.09 8.62 23.06
C ASP A 219 -4.60 7.32 23.73
N ARG A 220 -3.69 6.46 24.20
CA ARG A 220 -4.01 5.21 24.91
C ARG A 220 -4.71 5.40 26.26
N SER A 221 -4.63 6.59 26.84
CA SER A 221 -5.30 6.92 28.11
C SER A 221 -6.82 7.05 27.95
N ALA A 222 -7.31 7.44 26.77
CA ALA A 222 -8.74 7.55 26.49
C ALA A 222 -9.40 6.16 26.29
N GLU A 223 -8.72 5.23 25.62
CA GLU A 223 -9.22 3.85 25.41
C GLU A 223 -9.32 3.05 26.72
N ALA A 224 -8.38 3.23 27.66
CA ALA A 224 -8.42 2.57 28.96
C ALA A 224 -9.57 3.09 29.85
N SER A 225 -9.93 4.38 29.76
CA SER A 225 -11.06 4.95 30.50
C SER A 225 -12.42 4.55 29.92
N ALA A 226 -12.53 4.33 28.61
CA ALA A 226 -13.77 3.85 28.00
C ALA A 226 -14.03 2.36 28.32
N ALA A 227 -12.98 1.54 28.42
CA ALA A 227 -13.10 0.12 28.77
C ALA A 227 -13.47 -0.12 30.25
N LEU A 228 -13.17 0.82 31.16
CA LEU A 228 -13.50 0.74 32.59
C LEU A 228 -14.87 1.36 32.95
N ALA A 229 -15.52 2.05 32.02
CA ALA A 229 -16.82 2.68 32.22
C ALA A 229 -18.00 1.86 31.66
N GLY A 230 -17.73 0.66 31.16
CA GLY A 230 -18.69 -0.22 30.48
C GLY A 230 -19.03 -1.53 31.21
N ASP A 231 -18.66 -1.67 32.48
CA ASP A 231 -19.06 -2.79 33.36
C ASP A 231 -20.06 -2.33 34.44
#